data_AF-A0A817PUX6-F1
#
_entry.id   AF-A0A817PUX6-F1
#
_cell.length_a   1.000
_cell.length_b   1.000
_cell.length_c   1.000
_cell.angle_alpha   90.00
_cell.angle_beta   90.00
_cell.angle_gamma   90.00
#
_symmetry.space_group_name_H-M   'P 1'
#
loop_
_entity.id
_entity.type
_entity.pdbx_description
1 polymer ?
#
loop_
_entity_poly.entity_id
_entity_poly.type
_entity_poly.pdbx_seq_one_letter_code
_entity_poly.pdbx_strand_id
1 'polypeptide(L)'
;MENEQFYRGQFDCVEDRKLNSVRVFISSTFSDTTDERNGLIECVYPRLYKYCRTKYNIQFQYSDMRWGIPSTASNSHSTVDMCLQELDSCCRLSMATNCIVLLSHRYGSRLVPACISFRIFQLLEDCLSTNIEEKNFLIEMYQLDENYLEHKYFLRPIDDNQQWTLLENKLQLILQKAANICYKQGK
;
A
#
# COMPACT_ATOMS: atom_id res chain seq x y z
N MET A 1 -13.81 24.77 -30.81
CA MET A 1 -12.51 24.95 -30.14
C MET A 1 -12.73 24.52 -28.70
N GLU A 2 -12.32 23.29 -28.40
CA GLU A 2 -12.57 22.60 -27.14
C GLU A 2 -11.70 23.20 -26.02
N ASN A 3 -12.32 23.41 -24.85
CA ASN A 3 -11.64 23.82 -23.63
C ASN A 3 -10.95 22.60 -23.02
N GLU A 4 -9.64 22.45 -23.22
CA GLU A 4 -8.83 21.51 -22.44
C GLU A 4 -8.69 22.06 -21.01
N GLN A 5 -9.40 21.42 -20.08
CA GLN A 5 -9.32 21.71 -18.66
C GLN A 5 -8.07 21.00 -18.11
N PHE A 6 -6.97 21.75 -17.96
CA PHE A 6 -5.76 21.24 -17.32
C PHE A 6 -6.00 21.07 -15.81
N TYR A 7 -6.07 19.84 -15.34
CA TYR A 7 -6.06 19.53 -13.91
C TYR A 7 -4.65 19.78 -13.37
N ARG A 8 -4.46 20.91 -12.68
CA ARG A 8 -3.23 21.20 -11.93
C ARG A 8 -3.42 20.68 -10.51
N GLY A 9 -2.52 19.81 -10.04
CA GLY A 9 -2.48 19.39 -8.64
C GLY A 9 -2.30 20.59 -7.70
N GLN A 10 -2.89 20.51 -6.51
CA GLN A 10 -2.75 21.53 -5.48
C GLN A 10 -1.38 21.37 -4.80
N PHE A 11 -0.46 22.29 -5.08
CA PHE A 11 0.91 22.29 -4.51
C PHE A 11 1.02 23.13 -3.23
N ASP A 12 -0.10 23.70 -2.75
CA ASP A 12 -0.12 24.71 -1.67
C ASP A 12 0.03 24.12 -0.25
N CYS A 13 0.35 22.83 -0.13
CA CYS A 13 0.49 22.14 1.16
C CYS A 13 1.93 22.15 1.71
N VAL A 14 2.86 22.91 1.14
CA VAL A 14 4.21 23.02 1.69
C VAL A 14 4.16 24.06 2.82
N GLU A 15 3.94 23.60 4.05
CA GLU A 15 4.24 24.41 5.23
C GLU A 15 5.63 25.04 5.07
N ASP A 16 5.80 26.27 5.58
CA ASP A 16 7.02 27.10 5.51
C ASP A 16 8.19 26.53 6.35
N ARG A 17 8.35 25.20 6.33
CA ARG A 17 9.45 24.47 6.91
C ARG A 17 10.63 24.58 5.94
N LYS A 18 11.72 25.19 6.41
CA LYS A 18 13.05 25.05 5.80
C LYS A 18 13.52 23.59 5.91
N LEU A 19 12.96 22.73 5.08
CA LEU A 19 13.49 21.40 4.84
C LEU A 19 14.80 21.57 4.05
N ASN A 20 15.78 20.69 4.28
CA ASN A 20 17.10 20.69 3.62
C ASN A 20 17.39 19.36 2.92
N SER A 21 16.35 18.56 2.70
CA SER A 21 16.44 17.27 2.03
C SER A 21 15.34 17.08 0.99
N VAL A 22 15.71 16.40 -0.09
CA VAL A 22 14.78 15.79 -1.04
C VAL A 22 14.75 14.30 -0.71
N ARG A 23 13.58 13.79 -0.32
CA ARG A 23 13.35 12.37 -0.06
C ARG A 23 12.28 11.86 -1.00
N VAL A 24 12.58 10.77 -1.70
CA VAL A 24 11.68 10.21 -2.71
C VAL A 24 11.35 8.77 -2.37
N PHE A 25 10.07 8.47 -2.20
CA PHE A 25 9.57 7.11 -2.16
C PHE A 25 9.45 6.54 -3.58
N ILE A 26 9.98 5.35 -3.81
CA ILE A 26 9.88 4.66 -5.11
C ILE A 26 8.88 3.52 -4.97
N SER A 27 7.75 3.66 -5.67
CA SER A 27 6.75 2.60 -5.79
C SER A 27 6.93 1.90 -7.13
N SER A 28 7.01 0.58 -7.13
CA SER A 28 7.06 -0.22 -8.37
C SER A 28 6.52 -1.62 -8.14
N THR A 29 6.22 -2.32 -9.23
CA THR A 29 6.06 -3.78 -9.21
C THR A 29 7.43 -4.47 -9.04
N PHE A 30 7.42 -5.75 -8.66
CA PHE A 30 8.65 -6.41 -8.21
C PHE A 30 9.50 -6.96 -9.36
N SER A 31 8.88 -7.59 -10.35
CA SER A 31 9.61 -8.39 -11.35
C SER A 31 9.91 -7.62 -12.63
N ASP A 32 8.96 -6.83 -13.11
CA ASP A 32 8.93 -6.21 -14.43
C ASP A 32 9.42 -4.75 -14.44
N THR A 33 10.00 -4.29 -13.33
CA THR A 33 10.71 -3.00 -13.24
C THR A 33 12.10 -3.16 -12.63
N THR A 34 12.72 -4.34 -12.75
CA THR A 34 14.00 -4.64 -12.10
C THR A 34 15.13 -3.86 -12.74
N ASP A 35 15.18 -3.82 -14.06
CA ASP A 35 16.24 -3.14 -14.81
C ASP A 35 16.18 -1.62 -14.63
N GLU A 36 14.98 -1.05 -14.62
CA GLU A 36 14.75 0.37 -14.36
C GLU A 36 15.22 0.76 -12.96
N ARG A 37 14.88 -0.05 -11.94
CA ARG A 37 15.33 0.19 -10.56
C ARG A 37 16.84 0.08 -10.42
N ASN A 38 17.47 -0.91 -11.05
CA ASN A 38 18.92 -1.05 -11.06
C ASN A 38 19.57 0.15 -11.77
N GLY A 39 19.01 0.58 -12.90
CA GLY A 39 19.45 1.78 -13.60
C GLY A 39 19.33 3.05 -12.75
N LEU A 40 18.28 3.18 -11.93
CA LEU A 40 18.16 4.28 -10.98
C LEU A 40 19.31 4.28 -9.96
N ILE A 41 19.63 3.12 -9.39
CA ILE A 41 20.70 2.95 -8.40
C ILE A 41 22.07 3.24 -9.00
N GLU A 42 22.36 2.68 -10.18
CA GLU A 42 23.69 2.75 -10.79
C GLU A 42 23.94 4.11 -11.46
N CYS A 43 22.93 4.67 -12.13
CA CYS A 43 23.11 5.83 -13.01
C CYS A 43 22.50 7.12 -12.46
N VAL A 44 21.33 7.06 -11.81
CA VAL A 44 20.54 8.26 -11.48
C VAL A 44 20.84 8.77 -10.08
N TYR A 45 20.71 7.95 -9.04
CA TYR A 45 20.89 8.38 -7.65
C TYR A 45 22.27 8.97 -7.36
N PRO A 46 23.41 8.44 -7.89
CA PRO A 46 24.71 9.05 -7.66
C PRO A 46 24.82 10.45 -8.25
N ARG A 47 24.21 10.67 -9.43
CA ARG A 47 24.19 11.97 -10.10
C ARG A 47 23.31 12.96 -9.36
N LEU A 48 22.13 12.54 -8.91
CA LEU A 48 21.23 13.37 -8.09
C LEU A 48 21.88 13.75 -6.76
N TYR A 49 22.52 12.79 -6.07
CA TYR A 49 23.23 13.06 -4.83
C TYR A 49 24.32 14.12 -5.01
N LYS A 50 25.16 13.98 -6.05
CA LYS A 50 26.19 14.98 -6.37
C LYS A 50 25.58 16.34 -6.73
N TYR A 51 24.53 16.35 -7.55
CA TYR A 51 23.88 17.58 -8.00
C TYR A 51 23.25 18.35 -6.84
N CYS A 52 22.41 17.69 -6.02
CA CYS A 52 21.78 18.27 -4.84
C CYS A 52 22.80 18.85 -3.86
N ARG A 53 23.86 18.09 -3.58
CA ARG A 53 24.92 18.52 -2.65
C ARG A 53 25.74 19.68 -3.20
N THR A 54 26.18 19.62 -4.45
CA THR A 54 27.11 20.64 -5.01
C THR A 54 26.42 21.93 -5.42
N LYS A 55 25.16 21.87 -5.89
CA LYS A 55 24.45 23.05 -6.39
C LYS A 55 23.61 23.75 -5.34
N TYR A 56 23.02 23.00 -4.42
CA TYR A 56 22.04 23.54 -3.46
C TYR A 56 22.39 23.25 -2.00
N ASN A 57 23.46 22.48 -1.73
CA ASN A 57 23.82 22.04 -0.39
C ASN A 57 22.66 21.34 0.36
N ILE A 58 21.86 20.56 -0.38
CA ILE A 58 20.75 19.76 0.17
C ILE A 58 21.06 18.27 0.07
N GLN A 59 20.48 17.50 0.98
CA GLN A 59 20.62 16.04 0.99
C GLN A 59 19.61 15.38 0.05
N PHE A 60 20.04 14.41 -0.75
CA PHE A 60 19.14 13.53 -1.51
C PHE A 60 19.05 12.18 -0.81
N GLN A 61 17.82 11.67 -0.64
CA GLN A 61 17.53 10.35 -0.11
C GLN A 61 16.45 9.68 -0.97
N TYR A 62 16.50 8.35 -1.05
CA TYR A 62 15.47 7.55 -1.70
C TYR A 62 15.06 6.41 -0.78
N SER A 63 13.82 5.97 -0.91
CA SER A 63 13.26 4.84 -0.17
C SER A 63 12.62 3.87 -1.16
N ASP A 64 13.25 2.71 -1.33
CA ASP A 64 12.71 1.57 -2.08
C ASP A 64 12.55 0.41 -1.10
N MET A 65 11.31 0.14 -0.71
CA MET A 65 11.01 -0.89 0.29
C MET A 65 11.15 -2.32 -0.27
N ARG A 66 11.39 -2.50 -1.58
CA ARG A 66 11.58 -3.84 -2.16
C ARG A 66 12.86 -4.54 -1.69
N TRP A 67 13.85 -3.80 -1.22
CA TRP A 67 15.10 -4.34 -0.68
C TRP A 67 15.14 -4.43 0.85
N GLY A 68 14.08 -4.00 1.55
CA GLY A 68 14.14 -3.75 3.00
C GLY A 68 12.90 -4.10 3.81
N ILE A 69 11.86 -4.71 3.22
CA ILE A 69 10.70 -5.19 3.99
C ILE A 69 11.10 -6.48 4.73
N PRO A 70 11.10 -6.50 6.08
CA PRO A 70 11.37 -7.72 6.84
C PRO A 70 10.31 -8.78 6.56
N SER A 71 10.68 -10.07 6.57
CA SER A 71 9.72 -11.16 6.41
C SER A 71 8.61 -11.15 7.47
N THR A 72 8.88 -10.61 8.66
CA THR A 72 7.91 -10.42 9.74
C THR A 72 6.80 -9.42 9.40
N ALA A 73 7.04 -8.47 8.51
CA ALA A 73 6.02 -7.53 8.02
C ALA A 73 4.96 -8.24 7.17
N SER A 74 5.40 -9.22 6.37
CA SER A 74 4.52 -10.05 5.55
C SER A 74 3.62 -10.93 6.43
N ASN A 75 4.18 -11.57 7.46
CA ASN A 75 3.44 -12.47 8.36
C ASN A 75 2.39 -11.74 9.22
N SER A 76 2.57 -10.44 9.45
CA SER A 76 1.66 -9.57 10.22
C SER A 76 0.75 -8.73 9.32
N HIS A 77 0.75 -8.97 8.01
CA HIS A 77 -0.04 -8.21 7.02
C HIS A 77 0.23 -6.70 6.99
N SER A 78 1.36 -6.26 7.53
CA SER A 78 1.67 -4.83 7.73
C SER A 78 2.49 -4.22 6.59
N THR A 79 2.82 -5.00 5.55
CA THR A 79 3.64 -4.53 4.41
C THR A 79 3.07 -3.27 3.73
N VAL A 80 1.75 -3.19 3.54
CA VAL A 80 1.11 -2.01 2.93
C VAL A 80 1.20 -0.82 3.87
N ASP A 81 0.93 -1.03 5.16
CA ASP A 81 0.97 0.03 6.17
C ASP A 81 2.38 0.62 6.29
N MET A 82 3.42 -0.22 6.28
CA MET A 82 4.81 0.24 6.26
C MET A 82 5.12 1.10 5.02
N CYS A 83 4.66 0.67 3.83
CA CYS A 83 4.83 1.46 2.60
C CYS A 83 4.12 2.82 2.69
N LEU A 84 2.89 2.85 3.23
CA LEU A 84 2.12 4.08 3.39
C LEU A 84 2.73 5.02 4.43
N GLN A 85 3.23 4.48 5.54
CA GLN A 85 3.93 5.25 6.58
C GLN A 85 5.24 5.87 6.05
N GLU A 86 5.97 5.13 5.22
CA GLU A 86 7.19 5.63 4.59
C GLU A 86 6.90 6.70 3.54
N LEU A 87 5.84 6.52 2.73
CA LEU A 87 5.36 7.52 1.79
C LEU A 87 4.94 8.81 2.52
N ASP A 88 4.18 8.70 3.59
CA ASP A 88 3.76 9.82 4.43
C ASP A 88 4.96 10.53 5.09
N SER A 89 5.97 9.76 5.51
CA SER A 89 7.24 10.31 5.99
C SER A 89 7.99 11.08 4.90
N CYS A 90 8.02 10.59 3.66
CA CYS A 90 8.57 11.35 2.53
C CYS A 90 7.77 12.64 2.30
N CYS A 91 6.44 12.58 2.34
CA CYS A 91 5.57 13.76 2.20
C CYS A 91 5.85 14.85 3.25
N ARG A 92 6.13 14.46 4.49
CA ARG A 92 6.43 15.42 5.58
C ARG A 92 7.85 15.99 5.54
N LEU A 93 8.83 15.22 5.08
CA LEU A 93 10.26 15.51 5.29
C LEU A 93 10.99 16.02 4.04
N SER A 94 10.36 15.92 2.88
CA SER A 94 10.98 16.32 1.62
C SER A 94 10.45 17.66 1.12
N MET A 95 11.38 18.45 0.57
CA MET A 95 11.10 19.80 0.06
C MET A 95 10.26 19.83 -1.22
N ALA A 96 10.10 18.71 -1.92
CA ALA A 96 9.66 18.69 -3.32
C ALA A 96 8.88 17.42 -3.67
N THR A 97 9.18 16.77 -4.81
CA THR A 97 8.57 15.50 -5.20
C THR A 97 8.88 14.42 -4.16
N ASN A 98 7.83 13.80 -3.63
CA ASN A 98 7.93 12.86 -2.51
C ASN A 98 7.73 11.41 -2.92
N CYS A 99 7.23 11.18 -4.14
CA CYS A 99 6.91 9.85 -4.66
C CYS A 99 7.16 9.77 -6.17
N ILE A 100 7.74 8.66 -6.61
CA ILE A 100 7.83 8.26 -8.02
C ILE A 100 7.21 6.86 -8.13
N VAL A 101 6.31 6.69 -9.10
CA VAL A 101 5.69 5.41 -9.40
C VAL A 101 6.23 4.90 -10.74
N LEU A 102 6.81 3.71 -10.73
CA LEU A 102 7.22 2.98 -11.92
C LEU A 102 6.10 2.01 -12.28
N LEU A 103 5.48 2.25 -13.44
CA LEU A 103 4.44 1.39 -13.99
C LEU A 103 4.99 0.65 -15.21
N SER A 104 4.62 -0.62 -15.32
CA SER A 104 5.03 -1.51 -16.41
C SER A 104 3.85 -2.43 -16.77
N HIS A 105 4.12 -3.67 -17.17
CA HIS A 105 3.11 -4.61 -17.65
C HIS A 105 2.31 -5.29 -16.54
N ARG A 106 2.70 -5.14 -15.27
CA ARG A 106 2.01 -5.72 -14.12
C ARG A 106 1.39 -4.64 -13.23
N TYR A 107 0.27 -5.01 -12.59
CA TYR A 107 -0.47 -4.15 -11.65
C TYR A 107 -0.16 -4.45 -10.17
N GLY A 108 0.81 -5.32 -9.90
CA GLY A 108 1.17 -5.74 -8.55
C GLY A 108 0.27 -6.82 -7.96
N SER A 109 0.39 -7.04 -6.65
CA SER A 109 -0.39 -8.05 -5.91
C SER A 109 -1.64 -7.41 -5.32
N ARG A 110 -2.78 -8.11 -5.42
CA ARG A 110 -4.00 -7.74 -4.70
C ARG A 110 -4.00 -8.47 -3.36
N LEU A 111 -3.53 -7.80 -2.32
CA LEU A 111 -3.46 -8.37 -0.98
C LEU A 111 -4.85 -8.43 -0.33
N VAL A 112 -5.05 -9.40 0.55
CA VAL A 112 -6.21 -9.44 1.45
C VAL A 112 -6.09 -8.27 2.45
N PRO A 113 -7.17 -7.53 2.73
CA PRO A 113 -7.12 -6.41 3.66
C PRO A 113 -6.78 -6.86 5.08
N ALA A 114 -5.71 -6.29 5.64
CA ALA A 114 -5.26 -6.58 7.00
C ALA A 114 -6.28 -6.17 8.07
N CYS A 115 -7.06 -5.11 7.79
CA CYS A 115 -8.16 -4.68 8.63
C CYS A 115 -9.40 -4.32 7.80
N ILE A 116 -10.58 -4.57 8.38
CA ILE A 116 -11.89 -4.24 7.82
C ILE A 116 -12.69 -3.54 8.91
N SER A 117 -13.39 -2.45 8.59
CA SER A 117 -14.25 -1.78 9.56
C SER A 117 -15.41 -2.68 9.97
N PHE A 118 -15.89 -2.54 11.21
CA PHE A 118 -16.98 -3.35 11.75
C PHE A 118 -18.20 -3.40 10.81
N ARG A 119 -18.65 -2.23 10.33
CA ARG A 119 -19.80 -2.13 9.43
C ARG A 119 -19.60 -2.88 8.12
N ILE A 120 -18.44 -2.78 7.50
CA ILE A 120 -18.17 -3.47 6.23
C ILE A 120 -18.08 -4.97 6.48
N PHE A 121 -17.46 -5.40 7.57
CA PHE A 121 -17.35 -6.82 7.91
C PHE A 121 -18.73 -7.46 8.10
N GLN A 122 -19.62 -6.81 8.84
CA GLN A 122 -21.01 -7.26 9.02
C GLN A 122 -21.76 -7.37 7.68
N LEU A 123 -21.61 -6.38 6.80
CA LEU A 123 -22.22 -6.43 5.47
C LEU A 123 -21.72 -7.63 4.65
N LEU A 124 -20.41 -7.90 4.69
CA LEU A 124 -19.83 -9.07 4.02
C LEU A 124 -20.36 -10.37 4.61
N GLU A 125 -20.46 -10.46 5.94
CA GLU A 125 -21.01 -11.62 6.65
C GLU A 125 -22.47 -11.88 6.26
N ASP A 126 -23.30 -10.83 6.21
CA ASP A 126 -24.70 -10.91 5.79
C ASP A 126 -24.84 -11.37 4.34
N CYS A 127 -23.99 -10.82 3.44
CA CYS A 127 -23.94 -11.21 2.03
C CYS A 127 -23.56 -12.69 1.83
N LEU A 128 -22.90 -13.33 2.81
CA LEU A 128 -22.51 -14.75 2.81
C LEU A 128 -23.50 -15.67 3.54
N SER A 129 -24.65 -15.18 4.02
CA SER A 129 -25.62 -15.97 4.80
C SER A 129 -26.13 -17.25 4.11
N THR A 130 -26.09 -17.30 2.78
CA THR A 130 -26.49 -18.49 2.00
C THR A 130 -25.39 -19.54 1.88
N ASN A 131 -24.13 -19.19 2.18
CA ASN A 131 -23.00 -20.12 2.17
C ASN A 131 -22.30 -20.13 3.54
N ILE A 132 -22.76 -21.03 4.41
CA ILE A 132 -22.31 -21.15 5.80
C ILE A 132 -20.81 -21.50 5.89
N GLU A 133 -20.26 -22.29 4.97
CA GLU A 133 -18.84 -22.65 4.97
C GLU A 133 -17.96 -21.40 4.73
N GLU A 134 -18.27 -20.62 3.70
CA GLU A 134 -17.52 -19.39 3.38
C GLU A 134 -17.65 -18.34 4.48
N LYS A 135 -18.84 -18.21 5.06
CA LYS A 135 -19.10 -17.32 6.20
C LYS A 135 -18.26 -17.72 7.42
N ASN A 136 -18.28 -18.99 7.80
CA ASN A 136 -17.50 -19.48 8.93
C ASN A 136 -15.99 -19.30 8.71
N PHE A 137 -15.51 -19.56 7.49
CA PHE A 137 -14.11 -19.32 7.13
C PHE A 137 -13.72 -17.84 7.27
N LEU A 138 -14.57 -16.91 6.80
CA LEU A 138 -14.31 -15.47 6.98
C LEU A 138 -14.21 -15.08 8.47
N ILE A 139 -15.11 -15.58 9.31
CA ILE A 139 -15.14 -15.33 10.75
C ILE A 139 -13.93 -15.94 11.46
N GLU A 140 -13.46 -17.10 11.00
CA GLU A 140 -12.25 -17.73 11.54
C GLU A 140 -10.99 -16.91 11.23
N MET A 141 -10.91 -16.34 10.02
CA MET A 141 -9.73 -15.60 9.57
C MET A 141 -9.58 -14.22 10.22
N TYR A 142 -10.68 -13.58 10.63
CA TYR A 142 -10.66 -12.25 11.23
C TYR A 142 -11.02 -12.27 12.71
N GLN A 143 -10.44 -11.37 13.49
CA GLN A 143 -10.74 -11.17 14.90
C GLN A 143 -11.23 -9.76 15.15
N LEU A 144 -12.35 -9.62 15.85
CA LEU A 144 -12.86 -8.33 16.30
C LEU A 144 -11.96 -7.78 17.42
N ASP A 145 -11.53 -6.53 17.26
CA ASP A 145 -10.94 -5.73 18.31
C ASP A 145 -11.92 -4.63 18.73
N GLU A 146 -12.46 -4.77 19.94
CA GLU A 146 -13.39 -3.83 20.56
C GLU A 146 -12.69 -2.67 21.26
N ASN A 147 -11.36 -2.71 21.40
CA ASN A 147 -10.61 -1.62 22.01
C ASN A 147 -10.44 -0.42 21.06
N TYR A 148 -10.71 -0.62 19.78
CA TYR A 148 -10.66 0.45 18.78
C TYR A 148 -11.98 1.25 18.81
N LEU A 149 -11.88 2.59 18.84
CA LEU A 149 -13.04 3.50 18.92
C LEU A 149 -14.16 3.20 17.90
N GLU A 150 -13.79 2.78 16.69
CA GLU A 150 -14.74 2.46 15.61
C GLU A 150 -15.09 0.96 15.52
N HIS A 151 -14.51 0.10 16.36
CA HIS A 151 -14.49 -1.36 16.26
C HIS A 151 -13.97 -1.85 14.89
N LYS A 152 -12.95 -2.72 14.89
CA LYS A 152 -12.33 -3.19 13.64
C LYS A 152 -12.06 -4.68 13.70
N TYR A 153 -12.20 -5.34 12.55
CA TYR A 153 -11.79 -6.72 12.36
C TYR A 153 -10.38 -6.73 11.79
N PHE A 154 -9.47 -7.45 12.45
CA PHE A 154 -8.09 -7.64 12.02
C PHE A 154 -7.88 -9.06 11.54
N LEU A 155 -7.17 -9.20 10.42
CA LEU A 155 -6.76 -10.49 9.90
C LEU A 155 -5.79 -11.13 10.90
N ARG A 156 -6.03 -12.39 11.25
CA ARG A 156 -5.19 -13.10 12.23
C ARG A 156 -3.76 -13.26 11.71
N PRO A 157 -2.74 -13.15 12.58
CA PRO A 157 -1.36 -13.41 12.20
C PRO A 157 -1.17 -14.84 11.68
N ILE A 158 -0.15 -15.02 10.85
CA ILE A 158 0.20 -16.30 10.26
C ILE A 158 1.48 -16.84 10.88
N ASP A 159 1.42 -18.12 11.28
CA ASP A 159 2.59 -18.86 11.74
C ASP A 159 3.32 -19.62 10.61
N ASP A 160 2.61 -20.08 9.56
CA ASP A 160 3.15 -20.86 8.43
C ASP A 160 2.85 -20.23 7.04
N ASN A 161 3.91 -19.80 6.35
CA ASN A 161 3.83 -19.11 5.06
C ASN A 161 3.39 -19.98 3.87
N GLN A 162 3.61 -21.30 3.89
CA GLN A 162 3.19 -22.15 2.75
C GLN A 162 1.68 -22.40 2.77
N GLN A 163 1.13 -22.69 3.94
CA GLN A 163 -0.33 -22.84 4.11
C GLN A 163 -1.06 -21.53 3.83
N TRP A 164 -0.45 -20.41 4.21
CA TRP A 164 -1.03 -19.09 3.97
C TRP A 164 -1.35 -18.82 2.50
N THR A 165 -0.46 -19.17 1.56
CA THR A 165 -0.70 -18.85 0.14
C THR A 165 -2.00 -19.48 -0.37
N LEU A 166 -2.33 -20.69 0.09
CA LEU A 166 -3.58 -21.36 -0.27
C LEU A 166 -4.79 -20.69 0.39
N LEU A 167 -4.67 -20.35 1.69
CA LEU A 167 -5.70 -19.69 2.48
C LEU A 167 -5.99 -18.28 1.97
N GLU A 168 -4.96 -17.52 1.60
CA GLU A 168 -5.05 -16.16 1.06
C GLU A 168 -5.88 -16.15 -0.22
N ASN A 169 -5.61 -17.06 -1.14
CA ASN A 169 -6.37 -17.18 -2.38
C ASN A 169 -7.85 -17.52 -2.12
N LYS A 170 -8.13 -18.46 -1.20
CA LYS A 170 -9.51 -18.80 -0.79
C LYS A 170 -10.20 -17.57 -0.19
N LEU A 171 -9.54 -16.87 0.73
CA LEU A 171 -10.07 -15.69 1.41
C LEU A 171 -10.34 -14.54 0.44
N GLN A 172 -9.43 -14.30 -0.50
CA GLN A 172 -9.59 -13.27 -1.52
C GLN A 172 -10.81 -13.52 -2.40
N LEU A 173 -11.04 -14.77 -2.82
CA LEU A 173 -12.21 -15.16 -3.60
C LEU A 173 -13.50 -14.95 -2.80
N ILE A 174 -13.52 -15.33 -1.53
CA ILE A 174 -14.67 -15.15 -0.63
C ILE A 174 -14.99 -13.67 -0.47
N LEU A 175 -13.99 -12.83 -0.17
CA LEU A 175 -14.16 -11.39 -0.02
C LEU A 175 -14.66 -10.73 -1.31
N GLN A 176 -14.11 -11.14 -2.46
CA GLN A 176 -14.57 -10.61 -3.75
C GLN A 176 -16.01 -11.05 -4.06
N LYS A 177 -16.37 -12.31 -3.78
CA LYS A 177 -17.72 -12.82 -3.96
C LYS A 177 -18.71 -12.05 -3.08
N ALA A 178 -18.40 -11.89 -1.79
CA ALA A 178 -19.22 -11.14 -0.85
C ALA A 178 -19.39 -9.68 -1.30
N ALA A 179 -18.30 -9.00 -1.66
CA ALA A 179 -18.34 -7.63 -2.17
C ALA A 179 -19.20 -7.50 -3.44
N ASN A 180 -19.10 -8.45 -4.37
CA ASN A 180 -19.93 -8.48 -5.57
C ASN A 180 -21.41 -8.68 -5.27
N ILE A 181 -21.74 -9.52 -4.28
CA ILE A 181 -23.12 -9.70 -3.82
C ILE A 181 -23.65 -8.39 -3.23
N CYS A 182 -22.88 -7.75 -2.35
CA CYS A 182 -23.29 -6.49 -1.74
C CYS A 182 -23.49 -5.37 -2.79
N TYR A 183 -22.56 -5.26 -3.75
CA TYR A 183 -22.69 -4.32 -4.88
C TYR A 183 -23.96 -4.57 -5.71
N LYS A 184 -24.27 -5.84 -6.05
CA LYS A 184 -25.48 -6.19 -6.79
C LYS A 184 -26.78 -5.94 -6.00
N GLN A 185 -26.70 -5.97 -4.67
CA GLN A 185 -27.81 -5.67 -3.77
C GLN A 185 -27.98 -4.16 -3.52
N GLY A 186 -27.07 -3.31 -4.01
CA GLY A 186 -27.10 -1.86 -3.79
C GLY A 186 -26.83 -1.46 -2.33
N LYS A 187 -26.08 -2.30 -1.60
CA LYS A 187 -25.67 -2.07 -0.21
C LYS A 187 -24.32 -1.40 -0.11
#